data_AF-A0A923NT81-F1
#
_entry.id   AF-A0A923NT81-F1
#
_cell.length_a   1.000
_cell.length_b   1.000
_cell.length_c   1.000
_cell.angle_alpha   90.00
_cell.angle_beta   90.00
_cell.angle_gamma   90.00
#
_symmetry.space_group_name_H-M   'P 1'
#
loop_
_entity.id
_entity.type
_entity.pdbx_description
1 polymer ?
#
loop_
_entity_poly.entity_id
_entity_poly.type
_entity_poly.pdbx_seq_one_letter_code
_entity_poly.pdbx_strand_id
1 'polypeptide(L)' 'MMTTEKALTALKHIKTYCNAAQLVELDYVIEVLEKLEKAGVQDPLSADFKLLAK' A
#
# COMPACT_ATOMS: atom_id res chain seq x y z
N MET A 1 7.26 14.07 -1.64
CA MET A 1 7.33 12.85 -0.81
C MET A 1 6.22 11.90 -1.25
N MET A 2 6.50 10.60 -1.36
CA MET A 2 5.50 9.59 -1.67
C MET A 2 4.64 9.37 -0.42
N THR A 3 3.32 9.43 -0.53
CA THR A 3 2.39 9.16 0.58
C THR A 3 1.61 7.89 0.28
N THR A 4 1.09 7.21 1.31
CA THR A 4 0.26 6.00 1.14
C THR A 4 -0.90 6.25 0.17
N GLU A 5 -1.59 7.39 0.28
CA GLU A 5 -2.67 7.79 -0.62
C GLU A 5 -2.24 7.86 -2.08
N LYS A 6 -1.10 8.52 -2.38
CA LYS A 6 -0.56 8.61 -3.75
C LYS A 6 -0.16 7.26 -4.31
N ALA A 7 0.40 6.40 -3.48
CA ALA A 7 0.75 5.03 -3.87
C ALA A 7 -0.50 4.21 -4.19
N LEU A 8 -1.56 4.29 -3.36
CA LEU A 8 -2.83 3.62 -3.59
C LEU A 8 -3.50 4.06 -4.88
N THR A 9 -3.53 5.37 -5.18
CA THR A 9 -4.07 5.88 -6.46
C THR A 9 -3.31 5.30 -7.65
N ALA A 10 -1.98 5.27 -7.59
CA ALA A 10 -1.16 4.73 -8.67
C ALA A 10 -1.39 3.22 -8.87
N LEU A 11 -1.44 2.45 -7.78
CA LEU A 11 -1.66 0.99 -7.83
C LEU A 11 -3.05 0.64 -8.37
N LYS A 12 -4.09 1.36 -7.95
CA LYS A 12 -5.47 1.19 -8.47
C LYS A 12 -5.54 1.49 -9.97
N HIS A 13 -4.77 2.46 -10.45
CA HIS A 13 -4.69 2.77 -11.88
C HIS A 13 -3.87 1.72 -12.64
N ILE A 14 -2.79 1.20 -12.09
CA ILE A 14 -1.98 0.14 -12.72
C ILE A 14 -2.75 -1.19 -12.78
N LYS A 15 -3.68 -1.44 -11.85
CA LYS A 15 -4.52 -2.64 -11.81
C LYS A 15 -5.25 -2.92 -13.12
N THR A 16 -5.67 -1.89 -13.84
CA THR A 16 -6.36 -2.04 -15.13
C THR A 16 -5.45 -2.57 -16.25
N TYR A 17 -4.13 -2.54 -16.06
CA TYR A 17 -3.13 -2.96 -17.04
C TYR A 17 -2.33 -4.19 -16.59
N CYS A 18 -2.59 -4.72 -15.39
CA CYS A 18 -1.88 -5.89 -14.88
C CYS A 18 -2.37 -7.18 -15.55
N ASN A 19 -1.44 -8.11 -15.75
CA ASN A 19 -1.78 -9.46 -16.16
C ASN A 19 -2.65 -10.13 -15.08
N ALA A 20 -3.62 -10.94 -15.46
CA ALA A 20 -4.50 -11.67 -14.55
C ALA A 20 -3.73 -12.47 -13.49
N ALA A 21 -2.57 -13.04 -13.87
CA ALA A 21 -1.70 -13.79 -12.97
C ALA A 21 -1.04 -12.94 -11.86
N GLN A 22 -1.07 -11.61 -11.96
CA GLN A 22 -0.46 -10.67 -11.02
C GLN A 22 -1.50 -9.83 -10.26
N LEU A 23 -2.79 -9.98 -10.59
CA LEU A 23 -3.87 -9.21 -9.96
C LEU A 23 -4.03 -9.55 -8.48
N VAL A 24 -3.79 -10.81 -8.10
CA VAL A 24 -3.92 -11.26 -6.71
C VAL A 24 -2.83 -10.61 -5.84
N GLU A 25 -1.59 -10.60 -6.33
CA GLU A 25 -0.46 -9.97 -5.66
C GLU A 25 -0.64 -8.45 -5.58
N LEU A 26 -1.15 -7.83 -6.64
CA LEU A 26 -1.45 -6.40 -6.65
C LEU A 26 -2.56 -6.04 -5.65
N ASP A 27 -3.63 -6.84 -5.58
CA ASP A 27 -4.71 -6.65 -4.63
C ASP A 27 -4.25 -6.83 -3.18
N TYR A 28 -3.37 -7.79 -2.94
CA TYR A 28 -2.74 -7.96 -1.63
C TYR A 28 -1.94 -6.71 -1.22
N VAL A 29 -1.13 -6.15 -2.11
CA VAL A 29 -0.34 -4.94 -1.83
C VAL A 29 -1.23 -3.74 -1.55
N ILE A 30 -2.33 -3.58 -2.30
CA ILE A 30 -3.32 -2.53 -2.07
C ILE A 30 -3.93 -2.69 -0.66
N GLU A 31 -4.35 -3.90 -0.29
CA GLU A 31 -4.96 -4.16 1.03
C GLU A 31 -3.98 -3.87 2.19
N VAL A 32 -2.70 -4.22 2.02
CA VAL A 32 -1.65 -3.93 3.01
C VAL A 32 -1.48 -2.41 3.19
N LEU A 33 -1.40 -1.65 2.10
CA LEU A 33 -1.25 -0.19 2.17
C LEU A 33 -2.49 0.49 2.78
N GLU A 34 -3.70 0.01 2.47
CA GLU A 34 -4.93 0.53 3.09
C GLU A 34 -4.98 0.24 4.60
N LYS A 35 -4.51 -0.93 5.05
CA LYS A 35 -4.41 -1.25 6.49
C LYS A 35 -3.41 -0.34 7.21
N LEU A 36 -2.25 -0.09 6.58
CA LEU A 36 -1.23 0.80 7.13
C LEU A 36 -1.73 2.25 7.23
N GLU A 37 -2.42 2.75 6.21
CA GLU A 37 -3.04 4.08 6.24
C GLU A 37 -4.08 4.20 7.36
N LYS A 38 -4.96 3.20 7.51
CA LYS A 38 -5.96 3.13 8.59
C LYS A 38 -5.32 3.06 9.98
N ALA A 39 -4.12 2.52 10.09
CA ALA A 39 -3.34 2.50 11.33
C ALA A 39 -2.56 3.80 11.58
N GLY A 40 -2.66 4.80 10.70
CA GLY A 40 -1.98 6.09 10.81
C GLY A 40 -0.57 6.11 10.22
N VAL A 41 -0.14 5.06 9.51
CA VAL A 41 1.19 4.98 8.89
C VAL A 41 1.14 5.58 7.47
N GLN A 42 1.50 6.85 7.37
CA GLN A 42 1.43 7.62 6.11
C GLN A 42 2.67 7.49 5.20
N ASP A 43 3.80 7.07 5.76
CA ASP A 43 5.03 6.74 5.04
C ASP A 43 5.60 5.41 5.56
N PRO A 44 5.13 4.27 5.01
CA PRO A 44 5.55 2.95 5.47
C PRO A 44 7.04 2.65 5.31
N LEU A 45 7.69 3.26 4.32
CA LEU A 45 9.12 3.01 4.06
C LEU A 45 10.02 3.70 5.08
N SER A 46 9.56 4.81 5.65
CA SER A 46 10.27 5.56 6.68
C SER A 46 9.78 5.21 8.10
N ALA A 47 8.74 4.40 8.24
CA ALA A 47 8.16 4.05 9.53
C ALA A 47 9.03 3.03 10.30
N ASP A 48 9.30 3.32 11.57
CA ASP A 48 9.90 2.33 12.47
C ASP A 48 8.79 1.48 13.12
N PHE A 49 8.54 0.32 12.53
CA PHE A 49 7.52 -0.61 13.01
C PHE A 49 7.80 -1.19 14.40
N LYS A 50 9.05 -1.13 14.89
CA LYS A 50 9.37 -1.57 16.27
C LYS A 50 8.78 -0.63 17.31
N LEU A 51 8.59 0.64 16.96
CA LEU A 51 7.96 1.64 17.83
C LEU A 51 6.43 1.58 17.77
N LEU A 52 5.87 0.87 16.78
CA LEU A 52 4.42 0.72 16.55
C LEU A 52 3.85 -0.61 17.09
N ALA A 53 4.70 -1.60 17.37
CA ALA A 53 4.31 -2.83 18.06
C ALA A 53 4.11 -2.54 19.55
N LYS A 54 2.85 -2.43 20.00
CA LYS A 54 2.47 -2.48 21.41
C LYS A 54 2.22 -3.91 21.85
#